data_AF-A0A1F9MCI6-F1
#
_entry.id   AF-A0A1F9MCI6-F1
#
_cell.length_a   1.000
_cell.length_b   1.000
_cell.length_c   1.000
_cell.angle_alpha   90.00
_cell.angle_beta   90.00
_cell.angle_gamma   90.00
#
_symmetry.space_group_name_H-M   'P 1'
#
loop_
_entity.id
_entity.type
_entity.pdbx_description
1 polymer ?
#
loop_
_entity_poly.entity_id
_entity_poly.type
_entity_poly.pdbx_seq_one_letter_code
_entity_poly.pdbx_strand_id
1 'polypeptide(L)'
;MLSLSLLLVLVVVCALAFDYINGFHDTANAIATVVSTRVLSPRKAIIMAACLNFVGALFSTQVAITVASGLLDTARFQIADLHQPAEFTARLRQPADPVSQYLAQQLSSATQELIRPYTLGDSPSPELQAAVVADLNRIITQTDLYTAERFAGISLKAKTVAKAKNSSKLKPEELANSNRALLEQAYPQELGSNQHAFQLVILAGILGAIVWNLITWKYGIPSSSSHALIGGLCGAAIIHGGLPSVLWNGIVHKVLIPLVGSPAMGFILGFLLMGGIFKTLAHVHPGRVSASFRNLQIVSAAAMAFTHGLNDAQKSMGIITMALVSARMIPEPVVPLWVVLSCAAAMALGTSVGGWRIIKTMGHKIIRLEPVHGFAAETSSAIVLFVTSHFGMPVSTTHVISGSIFGVGSSKRLSAVRWGVAQSMVMAWVLTLPAAGLVAALSYELLMLVGLGK
;
A
#
# COMPACT_ATOMS: atom_id res chain seq x y z
N MET A 1 19.76 1.28 -20.59
CA MET A 1 18.73 0.65 -19.75
C MET A 1 19.30 0.47 -18.35
N LEU A 2 18.61 0.92 -17.29
CA LEU A 2 18.99 0.47 -15.94
C LEU A 2 18.71 -1.02 -15.85
N SER A 3 19.67 -1.78 -15.32
CA SER A 3 19.43 -3.20 -15.04
C SER A 3 18.29 -3.35 -14.03
N LEU A 4 17.55 -4.45 -14.13
CA LEU A 4 16.46 -4.75 -13.19
C LEU A 4 16.92 -4.67 -11.73
N SER A 5 18.14 -5.14 -11.45
CA SER A 5 18.75 -5.07 -10.12
C SER A 5 18.94 -3.63 -9.63
N LEU A 6 19.40 -2.73 -10.50
CA LEU A 6 19.60 -1.32 -10.13
C LEU A 6 18.27 -0.62 -9.90
N LEU A 7 17.25 -0.91 -10.72
CA LEU A 7 15.91 -0.36 -10.53
C LEU A 7 15.28 -0.84 -9.21
N LEU A 8 15.44 -2.11 -8.87
CA LEU A 8 15.00 -2.64 -7.57
C LEU A 8 15.71 -1.94 -6.40
N VAL A 9 17.01 -1.69 -6.49
CA VAL A 9 17.75 -0.91 -5.47
C VAL A 9 17.17 0.49 -5.34
N LEU A 10 16.86 1.17 -6.44
CA LEU A 10 16.21 2.48 -6.41
C LEU A 10 14.84 2.43 -5.73
N VAL A 11 14.02 1.42 -6.05
CA VAL A 11 12.72 1.21 -5.38
C VAL A 11 12.89 1.04 -3.88
N VAL A 12 13.86 0.22 -3.44
CA VAL A 12 14.15 0.03 -2.01
C VAL A 12 14.59 1.34 -1.35
N VAL A 13 15.51 2.08 -1.96
CA VAL A 13 15.99 3.37 -1.43
C VAL A 13 14.84 4.38 -1.36
N CYS A 14 14.02 4.49 -2.39
CA CYS A 14 12.85 5.37 -2.39
C CYS A 14 11.80 4.93 -1.36
N ALA A 15 11.55 3.64 -1.18
CA ALA A 15 10.63 3.14 -0.16
C ALA A 15 11.12 3.47 1.26
N LEU A 16 12.42 3.32 1.53
CA LEU A 16 13.01 3.72 2.81
C LEU A 16 13.00 5.24 3.02
N ALA A 17 13.22 6.02 1.95
CA ALA A 17 13.08 7.47 2.00
C ALA A 17 11.63 7.88 2.28
N PHE A 18 10.66 7.22 1.65
CA PHE A 18 9.24 7.39 1.94
C PHE A 18 8.94 7.07 3.41
N ASP A 19 9.46 5.97 3.95
CA ASP A 19 9.23 5.56 5.34
C ASP A 19 9.85 6.54 6.35
N TYR A 20 11.04 7.05 6.04
CA TYR A 20 11.67 8.13 6.79
C TYR A 20 10.83 9.42 6.75
N ILE A 21 10.33 9.78 5.57
CA ILE A 21 9.45 10.95 5.41
C ILE A 21 8.16 10.77 6.20
N ASN A 22 7.58 9.57 6.11
CA ASN A 22 6.39 9.21 6.86
C ASN A 22 6.63 9.33 8.38
N GLY A 23 7.76 8.83 8.86
CA GLY A 23 8.15 8.93 10.26
C GLY A 23 8.10 10.37 10.79
N PHE A 24 8.70 11.33 10.09
CA PHE A 24 8.65 12.73 10.55
C PHE A 24 7.29 13.39 10.30
N HIS A 25 6.61 13.07 9.20
CA HIS A 25 5.30 13.62 8.84
C HIS A 25 4.25 13.24 9.90
N ASP A 26 4.20 11.96 10.25
CA ASP A 26 3.18 11.38 11.11
C ASP A 26 3.63 11.26 12.58
N THR A 27 4.83 11.78 12.92
CA THR A 27 5.26 12.00 14.33
C THR A 27 4.16 12.71 15.13
N ALA A 28 3.46 13.67 14.51
CA ALA A 28 2.38 14.42 15.14
C ALA A 28 1.25 13.51 15.67
N ASN A 29 0.95 12.40 15.00
CA ASN A 29 -0.10 11.47 15.40
C ASN A 29 0.22 10.76 16.72
N ALA A 30 1.50 10.52 16.98
CA ALA A 30 1.96 9.85 18.19
C ALA A 30 2.19 10.81 19.37
N ILE A 31 2.62 12.06 19.12
CA ILE A 31 3.09 12.93 20.21
C ILE A 31 2.37 14.28 20.36
N ALA A 32 1.57 14.73 19.41
CA ALA A 32 1.03 16.09 19.45
C ALA A 32 0.14 16.35 20.67
N THR A 33 -0.62 15.33 21.10
CA THR A 33 -1.52 15.34 22.25
C THR A 33 -0.76 15.41 23.58
N VAL A 34 0.26 14.57 23.80
CA VAL A 34 1.04 14.55 25.05
C VAL A 34 1.97 15.75 25.19
N VAL A 35 2.39 16.33 24.06
CA VAL A 35 3.17 17.58 24.02
C VAL A 35 2.27 18.80 24.25
N SER A 36 1.07 18.85 23.64
CA SER A 36 0.16 19.99 23.80
C SER A 36 -0.42 20.09 25.21
N THR A 37 -0.67 18.96 25.87
CA THR A 37 -1.08 18.90 27.29
C THR A 37 0.07 19.16 28.26
N ARG A 38 1.30 19.33 27.76
CA ARG A 38 2.52 19.53 28.56
C ARG A 38 2.77 18.41 29.58
N VAL A 39 2.34 17.20 29.25
CA VAL A 39 2.64 16.00 30.04
C VAL A 39 4.08 15.58 29.81
N LEU A 40 4.52 15.56 28.55
CA LEU A 40 5.92 15.33 28.19
C LEU A 40 6.52 16.54 27.49
N SER A 41 7.80 16.79 27.78
CA SER A 41 8.60 17.68 26.96
C SER A 41 8.75 17.10 25.55
N PRO A 42 8.83 17.93 24.49
CA PRO A 42 8.90 17.42 23.12
C PRO A 42 10.04 16.43 22.87
N ARG A 43 11.23 16.64 23.45
CA ARG A 43 12.38 15.72 23.33
C ARG A 43 12.06 14.32 23.88
N LYS A 44 11.50 14.24 25.08
CA LYS A 44 11.11 12.96 25.70
C LYS A 44 10.05 12.23 24.89
N ALA A 45 9.06 12.97 24.38
CA ALA A 45 8.01 12.39 23.55
C ALA A 45 8.55 11.83 22.23
N ILE A 46 9.48 12.54 21.57
CA ILE A 46 10.14 12.07 20.34
C ILE A 46 10.95 10.80 20.58
N ILE A 47 11.76 10.75 21.64
CA ILE A 47 12.58 9.56 21.95
C ILE A 47 11.67 8.35 22.21
N MET A 48 10.64 8.53 23.04
CA MET A 48 9.65 7.48 23.31
C MET A 48 8.98 7.01 22.02
N ALA A 49 8.51 7.95 21.19
CA ALA A 49 7.83 7.62 19.95
C ALA A 49 8.75 6.89 18.97
N ALA A 50 10.00 7.34 18.78
CA ALA A 50 10.95 6.69 17.88
C ALA A 50 11.25 5.24 18.32
N CYS A 51 11.49 5.00 19.60
CA CYS A 51 11.73 3.66 20.14
C CYS A 51 10.51 2.75 19.98
N LEU A 52 9.31 3.24 20.32
CA LEU A 52 8.10 2.42 20.24
C LEU A 52 7.62 2.21 18.81
N ASN A 53 7.85 3.19 17.93
CA ASN A 53 7.65 3.04 16.49
C ASN A 53 8.52 1.90 15.94
N PHE A 54 9.81 1.86 16.32
CA PHE A 54 10.72 0.78 15.95
C PHE A 54 10.20 -0.57 16.43
N VAL A 55 9.88 -0.69 17.73
CA VAL A 55 9.42 -1.96 18.33
C VAL A 55 8.09 -2.41 17.74
N GLY A 56 7.15 -1.49 17.53
CA GLY A 56 5.85 -1.77 16.90
C GLY A 56 5.98 -2.32 15.49
N ALA A 57 6.92 -1.79 14.71
CA ALA A 57 7.20 -2.26 13.35
C ALA A 57 7.68 -3.73 13.31
N LEU A 58 8.32 -4.23 14.38
CA LEU A 58 8.80 -5.62 14.44
C LEU A 58 7.69 -6.64 14.75
N PHE A 59 6.51 -6.18 15.19
CA PHE A 59 5.52 -7.03 15.83
C PHE A 59 4.57 -7.73 14.84
N SER A 60 4.43 -7.24 13.61
CA SER A 60 3.56 -7.84 12.59
C SER A 60 4.01 -7.46 11.17
N THR A 61 3.67 -8.33 10.21
CA THR A 61 3.87 -8.12 8.77
C THR A 61 2.57 -8.27 7.97
N GLN A 62 1.42 -8.39 8.63
CA GLN A 62 0.15 -8.66 7.95
C GLN A 62 -0.32 -7.52 7.03
N VAL A 63 -0.20 -6.27 7.49
CA VAL A 63 -0.53 -5.09 6.68
C VAL A 63 0.39 -5.02 5.47
N ALA A 64 1.68 -5.35 5.65
CA ALA A 64 2.65 -5.39 4.55
C ALA A 64 2.28 -6.43 3.48
N ILE A 65 1.82 -7.62 3.90
CA ILE A 65 1.32 -8.65 2.97
C ILE A 65 0.11 -8.13 2.19
N THR A 66 -0.86 -7.50 2.86
CA THR A 66 -2.04 -6.92 2.21
C THR A 66 -1.66 -5.85 1.18
N VAL A 67 -0.72 -4.97 1.51
CA VAL A 67 -0.19 -3.95 0.59
C VAL A 67 0.53 -4.61 -0.59
N ALA A 68 1.29 -5.69 -0.36
CA ALA A 68 2.09 -6.35 -1.38
C ALA A 68 1.26 -7.10 -2.44
N SER A 69 0.15 -7.75 -2.07
CA SER A 69 -0.64 -8.58 -3.00
C SER A 69 -2.03 -8.02 -3.33
N GLY A 70 -2.50 -6.99 -2.63
CA GLY A 70 -3.91 -6.56 -2.69
C GLY A 70 -4.22 -5.38 -3.59
N LEU A 71 -3.23 -4.74 -4.22
CA LEU A 71 -3.41 -3.42 -4.86
C LEU A 71 -3.35 -3.47 -6.39
N LEU A 72 -2.35 -4.17 -6.94
CA LEU A 72 -2.02 -4.13 -8.36
C LEU A 72 -1.96 -5.54 -8.95
N ASP A 73 -2.41 -5.70 -10.19
CA ASP A 73 -2.32 -6.97 -10.91
C ASP A 73 -0.94 -7.11 -11.57
N THR A 74 0.00 -7.72 -10.83
CA THR A 74 1.37 -7.96 -11.30
C THR A 74 1.48 -9.04 -12.37
N ALA A 75 0.42 -9.82 -12.60
CA ALA A 75 0.43 -10.96 -13.52
C ALA A 75 -0.17 -10.61 -14.89
N ARG A 76 -0.92 -9.52 -14.99
CA ARG A 76 -1.68 -9.14 -16.17
C ARG A 76 -0.80 -8.93 -17.41
N PHE A 77 -1.07 -9.67 -18.48
CA PHE A 77 -0.51 -9.43 -19.81
C PHE A 77 -1.05 -8.12 -20.40
N GLN A 78 -0.15 -7.37 -21.01
CA GLN A 78 -0.42 -6.20 -21.82
C GLN A 78 -0.06 -6.48 -23.27
N ILE A 79 -0.58 -5.66 -24.20
CA ILE A 79 -0.21 -5.76 -25.62
C ILE A 79 1.30 -5.53 -25.79
N ALA A 80 1.90 -4.65 -24.99
CA ALA A 80 3.35 -4.42 -24.99
C ALA A 80 4.17 -5.65 -24.56
N ASP A 81 3.57 -6.63 -23.88
CA ASP A 81 4.24 -7.88 -23.53
C ASP A 81 4.33 -8.85 -24.73
N LEU A 82 3.65 -8.58 -25.85
CA LEU A 82 3.82 -9.37 -27.07
C LEU A 82 5.02 -8.83 -27.87
N HIS A 83 6.22 -9.33 -27.59
CA HIS A 83 7.45 -8.92 -28.27
C HIS A 83 7.47 -9.34 -29.75
N GLN A 84 7.00 -10.56 -30.04
CA GLN A 84 6.86 -11.10 -31.40
C GLN A 84 5.41 -11.54 -31.63
N PRO A 85 4.47 -10.59 -31.81
CA PRO A 85 3.06 -10.89 -31.86
C PRO A 85 2.72 -11.78 -33.06
N ALA A 86 3.40 -11.61 -34.20
CA ALA A 86 3.18 -12.42 -35.40
C ALA A 86 3.53 -13.90 -35.19
N GLU A 87 4.67 -14.18 -34.53
CA GLU A 87 5.13 -15.54 -34.22
C GLU A 87 4.24 -16.20 -33.17
N PHE A 88 3.84 -15.45 -32.13
CA PHE A 88 2.93 -15.96 -31.12
C PHE A 88 1.56 -16.33 -31.69
N THR A 89 0.98 -15.44 -32.51
CA THR A 89 -0.29 -15.70 -33.18
C THR A 89 -0.18 -16.88 -34.15
N ALA A 90 0.96 -17.04 -34.84
CA ALA A 90 1.21 -18.20 -35.70
C ALA A 90 1.18 -19.51 -34.90
N ARG A 91 1.82 -19.56 -33.72
CA ARG A 91 1.78 -20.74 -32.83
C ARG A 91 0.39 -21.05 -32.30
N LEU A 92 -0.42 -20.04 -31.98
CA LEU A 92 -1.81 -20.24 -31.55
C LEU A 92 -2.70 -20.76 -32.69
N ARG A 93 -2.43 -20.35 -33.92
CA ARG A 93 -3.19 -20.80 -35.10
C ARG A 93 -2.80 -22.20 -35.56
N GLN A 94 -1.50 -22.51 -35.54
CA GLN A 94 -0.95 -23.80 -35.94
C GLN A 94 -0.07 -24.37 -34.81
N PRO A 95 -0.68 -24.89 -33.74
CA PRO A 95 0.05 -25.28 -32.53
C PRO A 95 0.83 -26.58 -32.73
N ALA A 96 2.16 -26.49 -32.67
CA ALA A 96 3.06 -27.62 -32.80
C ALA A 96 3.40 -28.28 -31.44
N ASP A 97 3.50 -27.48 -30.37
CA ASP A 97 3.86 -27.96 -29.03
C ASP A 97 2.64 -28.10 -28.10
N PRO A 98 2.72 -28.93 -27.04
CA PRO A 98 1.58 -29.19 -26.15
C PRO A 98 1.05 -27.96 -25.40
N VAL A 99 1.90 -26.97 -25.09
CA VAL A 99 1.46 -25.73 -24.45
C VAL A 99 0.60 -24.92 -25.42
N SER A 100 1.08 -24.74 -26.65
CA SER A 100 0.35 -24.00 -27.70
C SER A 100 -0.97 -24.69 -28.06
N GLN A 101 -1.00 -26.03 -28.09
CA GLN A 101 -2.22 -26.80 -28.33
C GLN A 101 -3.27 -26.53 -27.25
N TYR A 102 -2.84 -26.54 -25.98
CA TYR A 102 -3.72 -26.22 -24.86
C TYR A 102 -4.22 -24.78 -24.93
N LEU A 103 -3.33 -23.80 -25.17
CA LEU A 103 -3.72 -22.39 -25.28
C LEU A 103 -4.73 -22.15 -26.41
N ALA A 104 -4.48 -22.74 -27.59
CA ALA A 104 -5.37 -22.63 -28.75
C ALA A 104 -6.78 -23.17 -28.46
N GLN A 105 -6.89 -24.29 -27.75
CA GLN A 105 -8.17 -24.87 -27.33
C GLN A 105 -8.92 -24.00 -26.32
N GLN A 106 -8.19 -23.21 -25.52
CA GLN A 106 -8.77 -22.32 -24.54
C GLN A 106 -9.23 -20.99 -25.13
N LEU A 107 -8.88 -20.63 -26.38
CA LEU A 107 -9.26 -19.34 -26.96
C LEU A 107 -10.78 -19.18 -27.06
N SER A 108 -11.26 -17.97 -26.78
CA SER A 108 -12.66 -17.59 -26.94
C SER A 108 -13.09 -17.61 -28.41
N SER A 109 -14.39 -17.76 -28.66
CA SER A 109 -14.94 -17.74 -30.02
C SER A 109 -14.59 -16.46 -30.77
N ALA A 110 -14.62 -15.30 -30.09
CA ALA A 110 -14.24 -14.02 -30.66
C ALA A 110 -12.77 -13.99 -31.13
N THR A 111 -11.84 -14.52 -30.33
CA THR A 111 -10.44 -14.61 -30.72
C THR A 111 -10.23 -15.60 -31.87
N GLN A 112 -10.97 -16.73 -31.87
CA GLN A 112 -10.89 -17.71 -32.96
C GLN A 112 -11.39 -17.13 -34.29
N GLU A 113 -12.44 -16.31 -34.28
CA GLU A 113 -12.93 -15.59 -35.46
C GLU A 113 -11.91 -14.60 -36.02
N LEU A 114 -11.10 -13.97 -35.17
CA LEU A 114 -10.02 -13.07 -35.58
C LEU A 114 -8.75 -13.82 -36.03
N ILE A 115 -8.43 -14.96 -35.42
CA ILE A 115 -7.24 -15.78 -35.76
C ILE A 115 -7.43 -16.57 -37.06
N ARG A 116 -8.64 -17.07 -37.33
CA ARG A 116 -8.89 -17.92 -38.51
C ARG A 116 -8.53 -17.25 -39.84
N PRO A 117 -8.88 -15.98 -40.12
CA PRO A 117 -8.53 -15.31 -41.37
C PRO A 117 -7.14 -14.67 -41.40
N TYR A 118 -6.43 -14.57 -40.26
CA TYR A 118 -5.10 -13.97 -40.18
C TYR A 118 -4.11 -14.66 -41.15
N THR A 119 -3.26 -13.91 -41.84
CA THR A 119 -2.22 -14.49 -42.72
C THR A 119 -0.93 -14.70 -41.93
N LEU A 120 -0.34 -15.89 -42.01
CA LEU A 120 0.90 -16.18 -41.29
C LEU A 120 2.05 -15.31 -41.83
N GLY A 121 2.75 -14.63 -40.93
CA GLY A 121 3.88 -13.74 -41.26
C GLY A 121 3.51 -12.25 -41.29
N ASP A 122 2.23 -11.90 -41.41
CA ASP A 122 1.78 -10.51 -41.31
C ASP A 122 1.78 -10.03 -39.85
N SER A 123 1.79 -8.72 -39.63
CA SER A 123 1.58 -8.20 -38.28
C SER A 123 0.09 -8.34 -37.90
N PRO A 124 -0.25 -8.99 -36.76
CA PRO A 124 -1.64 -9.14 -36.35
C PRO A 124 -2.26 -7.77 -36.01
N SER A 125 -3.54 -7.60 -36.33
CA SER A 125 -4.25 -6.35 -36.05
C SER A 125 -4.26 -6.01 -34.55
N PRO A 126 -4.37 -4.73 -34.17
CA PRO A 126 -4.48 -4.34 -32.76
C PRO A 126 -5.65 -5.04 -32.03
N GLU A 127 -6.75 -5.27 -32.73
CA GLU A 127 -7.92 -5.99 -32.23
C GLU A 127 -7.60 -7.45 -31.92
N LEU A 128 -6.87 -8.12 -32.82
CA LEU A 128 -6.44 -9.50 -32.61
C LEU A 128 -5.43 -9.61 -31.46
N GLN A 129 -4.46 -8.70 -31.37
CA GLN A 129 -3.54 -8.66 -30.24
C GLN A 129 -4.27 -8.44 -28.91
N ALA A 130 -5.23 -7.52 -28.87
CA ALA A 130 -6.05 -7.27 -27.69
C ALA A 130 -6.89 -8.50 -27.29
N ALA A 131 -7.48 -9.20 -28.26
CA ALA A 131 -8.25 -10.43 -28.03
C ALA A 131 -7.38 -11.58 -27.47
N VAL A 132 -6.19 -11.78 -28.06
CA VAL A 132 -5.21 -12.76 -27.56
C VAL A 132 -4.78 -12.43 -26.13
N VAL A 133 -4.46 -11.18 -25.84
CA VAL A 133 -4.08 -10.74 -24.47
C VAL A 133 -5.23 -10.92 -23.49
N ALA A 134 -6.48 -10.66 -23.90
CA ALA A 134 -7.65 -10.90 -23.07
C ALA A 134 -7.82 -12.39 -22.71
N ASP A 135 -7.65 -13.28 -23.68
CA ASP A 135 -7.69 -14.73 -23.45
C ASP A 135 -6.53 -15.22 -22.58
N LEU A 136 -5.31 -14.73 -22.80
CA LEU A 136 -4.17 -15.06 -21.93
C LEU A 136 -4.45 -14.68 -20.48
N ASN A 137 -4.97 -13.47 -20.24
CA ASN A 137 -5.32 -12.98 -18.91
C ASN A 137 -6.41 -13.84 -18.24
N ARG A 138 -7.39 -14.32 -19.03
CA ARG A 138 -8.41 -15.25 -18.52
C ARG A 138 -7.81 -16.62 -18.20
N ILE A 139 -6.94 -17.15 -19.06
CA ILE A 139 -6.30 -18.45 -18.88
C ILE A 139 -5.44 -18.45 -17.62
N ILE A 140 -4.54 -17.46 -17.44
CA ILE A 140 -3.64 -17.44 -16.29
C ILE A 140 -4.38 -17.34 -14.95
N THR A 141 -5.58 -16.78 -14.92
CA THR A 141 -6.36 -16.60 -13.68
C THR A 141 -7.27 -17.78 -13.35
N GLN A 142 -7.73 -18.54 -14.36
CA GLN A 142 -8.79 -19.54 -14.17
C GLN A 142 -8.29 -20.99 -14.21
N THR A 143 -7.18 -21.28 -14.87
CA THR A 143 -6.76 -22.66 -15.12
C THR A 143 -5.42 -22.96 -14.48
N ASP A 144 -5.25 -24.21 -14.06
CA ASP A 144 -3.92 -24.71 -13.75
C ASP A 144 -3.19 -25.04 -15.06
N LEU A 145 -2.15 -24.26 -15.34
CA LEU A 145 -1.41 -24.41 -16.57
C LEU A 145 -0.40 -25.55 -16.49
N TYR A 146 0.09 -25.95 -15.31
CA TYR A 146 1.24 -26.85 -15.25
C TYR A 146 0.84 -28.33 -15.22
N THR A 147 1.31 -29.08 -16.21
CA THR A 147 1.46 -30.54 -16.13
C THR A 147 2.85 -30.93 -16.64
N ALA A 148 3.40 -32.03 -16.13
CA ALA A 148 4.72 -32.50 -16.56
C ALA A 148 4.78 -32.83 -18.07
N GLU A 149 3.68 -33.34 -18.61
CA GLU A 149 3.53 -33.65 -20.03
C GLU A 149 3.42 -32.39 -20.88
N ARG A 150 2.61 -31.40 -20.46
CA ARG A 150 2.38 -30.17 -21.24
C ARG A 150 3.65 -29.35 -21.39
N PHE A 151 4.51 -29.34 -20.38
CA PHE A 151 5.77 -28.61 -20.38
C PHE A 151 7.00 -29.51 -20.67
N ALA A 152 6.77 -30.72 -21.19
CA ALA A 152 7.87 -31.60 -21.57
C ALA A 152 8.75 -30.94 -22.65
N GLY A 153 10.08 -30.96 -22.45
CA GLY A 153 11.04 -30.35 -23.37
C GLY A 153 11.27 -28.85 -23.18
N ILE A 154 10.54 -28.18 -22.28
CA ILE A 154 10.76 -26.76 -21.96
C ILE A 154 11.69 -26.65 -20.76
N SER A 155 12.77 -25.87 -20.91
CA SER A 155 13.73 -25.62 -19.83
C SER A 155 13.16 -24.65 -18.77
N LEU A 156 12.40 -25.19 -17.83
CA LEU A 156 11.84 -24.42 -16.72
C LEU A 156 12.80 -24.33 -15.53
N LYS A 157 12.84 -23.16 -14.88
CA LYS A 157 13.56 -22.98 -13.60
C LYS A 157 12.92 -23.83 -12.51
N ALA A 158 13.75 -24.49 -11.69
CA ALA A 158 13.30 -25.36 -10.60
C ALA A 158 12.31 -24.69 -9.63
N LYS A 159 12.52 -23.40 -9.32
CA LYS A 159 11.62 -22.60 -8.47
C LYS A 159 10.22 -22.43 -9.07
N THR A 160 10.14 -22.23 -10.39
CA THR A 160 8.86 -22.09 -11.09
C THR A 160 8.09 -23.40 -11.08
N VAL A 161 8.78 -24.51 -11.34
CA VAL A 161 8.19 -25.85 -11.29
C VAL A 161 7.69 -26.19 -9.88
N ALA A 162 8.49 -25.91 -8.86
CA ALA A 162 8.11 -26.19 -7.47
C ALA A 162 6.84 -25.43 -7.04
N LYS A 163 6.71 -24.16 -7.45
CA LYS A 163 5.50 -23.36 -7.20
C LYS A 163 4.31 -23.89 -7.99
N ALA A 164 4.50 -24.17 -9.28
CA ALA A 164 3.44 -24.64 -10.17
C ALA A 164 2.87 -26.00 -9.76
N LYS A 165 3.68 -26.91 -9.19
CA LYS A 165 3.20 -28.19 -8.63
C LYS A 165 2.22 -28.02 -7.45
N ASN A 166 2.20 -26.86 -6.81
CA ASN A 166 1.31 -26.53 -5.70
C ASN A 166 0.20 -25.54 -6.11
N SER A 167 -0.05 -25.37 -7.41
CA SER A 167 -1.06 -24.51 -8.02
C SER A 167 -2.44 -24.56 -7.33
N SER A 168 -2.89 -25.77 -6.96
CA SER A 168 -4.20 -26.01 -6.34
C SER A 168 -4.37 -25.37 -4.96
N LYS A 169 -3.27 -24.99 -4.31
CA LYS A 169 -3.27 -24.31 -3.00
C LYS A 169 -3.06 -22.80 -3.11
N LEU A 170 -2.76 -22.29 -4.31
CA LEU A 170 -2.48 -20.88 -4.53
C LEU A 170 -3.77 -20.06 -4.56
N LYS A 171 -3.68 -18.82 -4.07
CA LYS A 171 -4.74 -17.83 -4.30
C LYS A 171 -4.80 -17.47 -5.80
N PRO A 172 -5.94 -16.96 -6.31
CA PRO A 172 -6.06 -16.58 -7.73
C PRO A 172 -4.95 -15.64 -8.23
N GLU A 173 -4.55 -14.66 -7.41
CA GLU A 173 -3.46 -13.71 -7.69
C GLU A 173 -2.08 -14.38 -7.78
N GLU A 174 -1.84 -15.39 -6.95
CA GLU A 174 -0.58 -16.16 -6.93
C GLU A 174 -0.53 -17.18 -8.07
N LEU A 175 -1.68 -17.78 -8.41
CA LEU A 175 -1.86 -18.66 -9.55
C LEU A 175 -1.57 -17.92 -10.85
N ALA A 176 -2.14 -16.73 -11.04
CA ALA A 176 -1.90 -15.89 -12.21
C ALA A 176 -0.41 -15.57 -12.41
N ASN A 177 0.28 -15.18 -11.32
CA ASN A 177 1.72 -14.93 -11.37
C ASN A 177 2.53 -16.19 -11.70
N SER A 178 2.13 -17.35 -11.16
CA SER A 178 2.77 -18.64 -11.45
C SER A 178 2.59 -19.03 -12.92
N ASN A 179 1.36 -18.93 -13.44
CA ASN A 179 1.03 -19.23 -14.82
C ASN A 179 1.72 -18.28 -15.80
N ARG A 180 1.76 -16.98 -15.51
CA ARG A 180 2.52 -16.02 -16.31
C ARG A 180 3.99 -16.40 -16.38
N ALA A 181 4.61 -16.75 -15.25
CA ALA A 181 6.03 -17.13 -15.21
C ALA A 181 6.34 -18.43 -15.99
N LEU A 182 5.37 -19.34 -16.10
CA LEU A 182 5.48 -20.53 -16.96
C LEU A 182 5.43 -20.15 -18.44
N LEU A 183 4.47 -19.30 -18.83
CA LEU A 183 4.31 -18.85 -20.21
C LEU A 183 5.52 -18.06 -20.71
N GLU A 184 6.07 -17.15 -19.90
CA GLU A 184 7.30 -16.42 -20.27
C GLU A 184 8.52 -17.33 -20.45
N GLN A 185 8.56 -18.50 -19.80
CA GLN A 185 9.64 -19.48 -20.00
C GLN A 185 9.36 -20.42 -21.17
N ALA A 186 8.10 -20.67 -21.50
CA ALA A 186 7.69 -21.42 -22.68
C ALA A 186 7.87 -20.63 -23.98
N TYR A 187 7.69 -19.31 -23.92
CA TYR A 187 7.73 -18.39 -25.06
C TYR A 187 8.67 -17.19 -24.80
N PRO A 188 9.98 -17.41 -24.56
CA PRO A 188 10.90 -16.36 -24.13
C PRO A 188 11.20 -15.31 -25.20
N GLN A 189 10.94 -15.59 -26.48
CA GLN A 189 11.14 -14.63 -27.58
C GLN A 189 9.85 -13.85 -27.86
N GLU A 190 8.71 -14.52 -27.72
CA GLU A 190 7.41 -13.98 -28.08
C GLU A 190 6.75 -13.19 -26.94
N LEU A 191 6.96 -13.61 -25.69
CA LEU A 191 6.39 -12.99 -24.50
C LEU A 191 7.46 -12.26 -23.68
N GLY A 192 7.26 -10.97 -23.49
CA GLY A 192 8.06 -10.10 -22.66
C GLY A 192 7.80 -10.29 -21.18
N SER A 193 8.83 -10.00 -20.37
CA SER A 193 8.70 -9.96 -18.93
C SER A 193 8.29 -8.58 -18.47
N ASN A 194 7.20 -8.49 -17.71
CA ASN A 194 6.73 -7.20 -17.16
C ASN A 194 7.52 -6.72 -15.94
N GLN A 195 8.55 -7.45 -15.51
CA GLN A 195 9.31 -7.14 -14.30
C GLN A 195 9.84 -5.71 -14.32
N HIS A 196 10.44 -5.28 -15.44
CA HIS A 196 11.02 -3.95 -15.57
C HIS A 196 9.95 -2.85 -15.47
N ALA A 197 8.91 -2.97 -16.29
CA ALA A 197 7.80 -2.02 -16.30
C ALA A 197 7.12 -1.90 -14.93
N PHE A 198 6.93 -3.03 -14.24
CA PHE A 198 6.28 -3.03 -12.93
C PHE A 198 7.14 -2.39 -11.85
N GLN A 199 8.46 -2.54 -11.89
CA GLN A 199 9.36 -1.80 -11.00
C GLN A 199 9.27 -0.28 -11.24
N LEU A 200 9.10 0.17 -12.49
CA LEU A 200 8.88 1.59 -12.80
C LEU A 200 7.54 2.09 -12.26
N VAL A 201 6.48 1.29 -12.35
CA VAL A 201 5.17 1.61 -11.76
C VAL A 201 5.31 1.78 -10.25
N ILE A 202 5.97 0.85 -9.56
CA ILE A 202 6.20 0.95 -8.11
C ILE A 202 7.03 2.21 -7.79
N LEU A 203 8.14 2.43 -8.49
CA LEU A 203 9.00 3.59 -8.28
C LEU A 203 8.25 4.91 -8.46
N ALA A 204 7.50 5.06 -9.56
CA ALA A 204 6.70 6.23 -9.85
C ALA A 204 5.61 6.45 -8.79
N GLY A 205 4.95 5.38 -8.34
CA GLY A 205 3.96 5.43 -7.27
C GLY A 205 4.54 5.94 -5.95
N ILE A 206 5.71 5.44 -5.54
CA ILE A 206 6.40 5.92 -4.33
C ILE A 206 6.83 7.37 -4.49
N LEU A 207 7.39 7.76 -5.64
CA LEU A 207 7.80 9.13 -5.90
C LEU A 207 6.61 10.10 -5.82
N GLY A 208 5.46 9.74 -6.40
CA GLY A 208 4.23 10.52 -6.27
C GLY A 208 3.79 10.69 -4.82
N ALA A 209 3.85 9.62 -4.02
CA ALA A 209 3.53 9.66 -2.60
C ALA A 209 4.51 10.54 -1.80
N ILE A 210 5.82 10.42 -2.06
CA ILE A 210 6.87 11.24 -1.44
C ILE A 210 6.64 12.71 -1.74
N VAL A 211 6.48 13.06 -3.02
CA VAL A 211 6.31 14.45 -3.45
C VAL A 211 5.07 15.05 -2.82
N TRP A 212 3.95 14.32 -2.82
CA TRP A 212 2.73 14.80 -2.18
C TRP A 212 2.88 14.99 -0.67
N ASN A 213 3.48 14.03 0.04
CA ASN A 213 3.75 14.14 1.48
C ASN A 213 4.67 15.33 1.81
N LEU A 214 5.65 15.63 0.97
CA LEU A 214 6.51 16.81 1.15
C LEU A 214 5.76 18.12 0.91
N ILE A 215 4.85 18.15 -0.06
CA ILE A 215 3.97 19.30 -0.31
C ILE A 215 3.06 19.56 0.89
N THR A 216 2.36 18.54 1.38
CA THR A 216 1.43 18.69 2.52
C THR A 216 2.17 19.06 3.80
N TRP A 217 3.35 18.47 4.04
CA TRP A 217 4.23 18.87 5.12
C TRP A 217 4.69 20.33 5.01
N LYS A 218 5.08 20.78 3.81
CA LYS A 218 5.53 22.16 3.58
C LYS A 218 4.46 23.16 4.02
N TYR A 219 3.20 22.88 3.71
CA TYR A 219 2.03 23.70 4.08
C TYR A 219 1.44 23.36 5.46
N GLY A 220 1.98 22.37 6.18
CA GLY A 220 1.49 21.95 7.48
C GLY A 220 0.07 21.38 7.46
N ILE A 221 -0.32 20.79 6.33
CA ILE A 221 -1.62 20.14 6.12
C ILE A 221 -1.51 18.70 6.66
N PRO A 222 -2.34 18.29 7.63
CA PRO A 222 -2.34 16.92 8.14
C PRO A 222 -2.98 15.98 7.10
N SER A 223 -2.16 15.48 6.18
CA SER A 223 -2.55 14.49 5.18
C SER A 223 -2.25 13.06 5.65
N SER A 224 -2.77 12.08 4.90
CA SER A 224 -2.52 10.67 5.13
C SER A 224 -1.48 10.12 4.16
N SER A 225 -0.35 9.67 4.67
CA SER A 225 0.66 8.97 3.87
C SER A 225 0.13 7.69 3.24
N SER A 226 -0.82 7.00 3.89
CA SER A 226 -1.50 5.84 3.31
C SER A 226 -2.24 6.19 2.02
N HIS A 227 -3.01 7.29 2.02
CA HIS A 227 -3.73 7.73 0.81
C HIS A 227 -2.77 8.17 -0.28
N ALA A 228 -1.68 8.84 0.09
CA ALA A 228 -0.67 9.27 -0.86
C ALA A 228 -0.02 8.07 -1.55
N LEU A 229 0.32 7.03 -0.78
CA LEU A 229 0.93 5.80 -1.31
C LEU A 229 -0.02 5.02 -2.22
N ILE A 230 -1.25 4.77 -1.76
CA ILE A 230 -2.26 4.04 -2.55
C ILE A 230 -2.64 4.83 -3.80
N GLY A 231 -2.87 6.14 -3.67
CA GLY A 231 -3.14 7.03 -4.79
C GLY A 231 -2.00 7.02 -5.79
N GLY A 232 -0.76 7.13 -5.32
CA GLY A 232 0.44 7.07 -6.16
C GLY A 232 0.56 5.75 -6.93
N LEU A 233 0.43 4.59 -6.26
CA LEU A 233 0.46 3.29 -6.93
C LEU A 233 -0.65 3.14 -7.97
N CYS A 234 -1.88 3.52 -7.63
CA CYS A 234 -3.01 3.46 -8.56
C CYS A 234 -2.77 4.38 -9.77
N GLY A 235 -2.30 5.61 -9.55
CA GLY A 235 -2.01 6.55 -10.63
C GLY A 235 -0.94 6.04 -11.59
N ALA A 236 0.17 5.53 -11.06
CA ALA A 236 1.23 4.93 -11.86
C ALA A 236 0.77 3.67 -12.61
N ALA A 237 -0.05 2.82 -11.99
CA ALA A 237 -0.57 1.61 -12.64
C ALA A 237 -1.59 1.95 -13.74
N ILE A 238 -2.44 2.96 -13.54
CA ILE A 238 -3.44 3.38 -14.53
C ILE A 238 -2.76 3.97 -15.76
N ILE A 239 -1.73 4.80 -15.62
CA ILE A 239 -1.03 5.36 -16.79
C ILE A 239 -0.24 4.29 -17.55
N HIS A 240 0.29 3.29 -16.84
CA HIS A 240 1.03 2.19 -17.45
C HIS A 240 0.13 1.18 -18.18
N GLY A 241 -0.94 0.71 -17.53
CA GLY A 241 -1.72 -0.44 -18.00
C GLY A 241 -3.23 -0.26 -17.96
N GLY A 242 -3.70 0.99 -17.82
CA GLY A 242 -5.11 1.33 -17.76
C GLY A 242 -5.80 0.91 -16.45
N LEU A 243 -7.11 1.20 -16.37
CA LEU A 243 -7.94 0.86 -15.21
C LEU A 243 -7.89 -0.63 -14.80
N PRO A 244 -7.81 -1.62 -15.71
CA PRO A 244 -7.76 -3.03 -15.32
C PRO A 244 -6.49 -3.48 -14.59
N SER A 245 -5.42 -2.66 -14.59
CA SER A 245 -4.18 -2.98 -13.88
C SER A 245 -4.28 -2.77 -12.37
N VAL A 246 -5.33 -2.08 -11.91
CA VAL A 246 -5.65 -1.89 -10.51
C VAL A 246 -6.66 -2.95 -10.07
N LEU A 247 -6.37 -3.63 -8.97
CA LEU A 247 -7.28 -4.62 -8.38
C LEU A 247 -8.40 -3.90 -7.61
N TRP A 248 -9.41 -3.39 -8.31
CA TRP A 248 -10.48 -2.57 -7.72
C TRP A 248 -11.19 -3.23 -6.55
N ASN A 249 -11.46 -4.54 -6.63
CA ASN A 249 -12.04 -5.27 -5.51
C ASN A 249 -11.12 -5.25 -4.28
N GLY A 250 -9.81 -5.47 -4.49
CA GLY A 250 -8.78 -5.36 -3.46
C GLY A 250 -8.69 -3.94 -2.89
N ILE A 251 -8.67 -2.91 -3.73
CA ILE A 251 -8.66 -1.50 -3.30
C ILE A 251 -9.90 -1.17 -2.47
N VAL A 252 -11.10 -1.55 -2.90
CA VAL A 252 -12.32 -1.24 -2.16
C VAL A 252 -12.33 -1.95 -0.80
N HIS A 253 -12.13 -3.27 -0.78
CA HIS A 253 -12.32 -4.06 0.43
C HIS A 253 -11.12 -4.05 1.39
N LYS A 254 -9.90 -4.08 0.86
CA LYS A 254 -8.68 -4.14 1.68
C LYS A 254 -8.17 -2.76 2.05
N VAL A 255 -8.57 -1.70 1.32
CA VAL A 255 -8.09 -0.34 1.55
C VAL A 255 -9.23 0.62 1.87
N LEU A 256 -10.10 0.95 0.92
CA LEU A 256 -11.04 2.06 1.03
C LEU A 256 -12.03 1.91 2.19
N ILE A 257 -12.56 0.70 2.39
CA ILE A 257 -13.47 0.41 3.52
C ILE A 257 -12.76 0.64 4.87
N PRO A 258 -11.62 0.00 5.19
CA PRO A 258 -10.86 0.31 6.40
C PRO A 258 -10.48 1.79 6.53
N LEU A 259 -10.17 2.45 5.41
CA LEU A 259 -9.71 3.82 5.36
C LEU A 259 -10.79 4.84 5.77
N VAL A 260 -12.04 4.61 5.36
CA VAL A 260 -13.21 5.43 5.71
C VAL A 260 -13.85 4.97 7.02
N GLY A 261 -13.78 3.66 7.33
CA GLY A 261 -14.36 3.08 8.54
C GLY A 261 -13.55 3.35 9.80
N SER A 262 -12.21 3.32 9.72
CA SER A 262 -11.34 3.51 10.89
C SER A 262 -11.46 4.86 11.60
N PRO A 263 -11.67 6.01 10.93
CA PRO A 263 -11.88 7.30 11.60
C PRO A 263 -13.25 7.36 12.28
N ALA A 264 -14.28 6.74 11.70
CA ALA A 264 -15.60 6.62 12.32
C ALA A 264 -15.53 5.76 13.59
N MET A 265 -14.81 4.63 13.53
CA MET A 265 -14.52 3.82 14.73
C MET A 265 -13.73 4.60 15.77
N GLY A 266 -12.72 5.37 15.35
CA GLY A 266 -11.98 6.28 16.21
C GLY A 266 -12.89 7.27 16.93
N PHE A 267 -13.81 7.90 16.19
CA PHE A 267 -14.82 8.82 16.72
C PHE A 267 -15.73 8.15 17.75
N ILE A 268 -16.33 7.02 17.39
CA ILE A 268 -17.27 6.29 18.27
C ILE A 268 -16.56 5.86 19.55
N LEU A 269 -15.39 5.24 19.43
CA LEU A 269 -14.65 4.74 20.58
C LEU A 269 -14.14 5.90 21.46
N GLY A 270 -13.69 7.00 20.86
CA GLY A 270 -13.29 8.20 21.58
C GLY A 270 -14.45 8.84 22.35
N PHE A 271 -15.62 8.91 21.73
CA PHE A 271 -16.84 9.43 22.35
C PHE A 271 -17.29 8.56 23.53
N LEU A 272 -17.36 7.24 23.33
CA LEU A 272 -17.78 6.28 24.36
C LEU A 272 -16.80 6.24 25.53
N LEU A 273 -15.49 6.19 25.25
CA LEU A 273 -14.46 6.15 26.28
C LEU A 273 -14.48 7.44 27.12
N MET A 274 -14.56 8.60 26.48
CA MET A 274 -14.64 9.87 27.20
C MET A 274 -15.94 10.01 27.99
N GLY A 275 -17.08 9.59 27.43
CA GLY A 275 -18.37 9.55 28.14
C GLY A 275 -18.34 8.63 29.36
N GLY A 276 -17.67 7.47 29.25
CA GLY A 276 -17.45 6.55 30.36
C GLY A 276 -16.56 7.15 31.46
N ILE A 277 -15.46 7.81 31.08
CA ILE A 277 -14.58 8.52 32.02
C ILE A 277 -15.35 9.63 32.74
N PHE A 278 -16.13 10.43 32.00
CA PHE A 278 -16.92 11.51 32.57
C PHE A 278 -17.96 10.99 33.57
N LYS A 279 -18.68 9.92 33.23
CA LYS A 279 -19.70 9.32 34.10
C LYS A 279 -19.10 8.71 35.37
N THR A 280 -17.99 7.99 35.23
CA THR A 280 -17.35 7.29 36.37
C THR A 280 -16.60 8.22 37.32
N LEU A 281 -16.07 9.33 36.81
CA LEU A 281 -15.29 10.29 37.60
C LEU A 281 -16.02 11.61 37.87
N ALA A 282 -17.34 11.66 37.63
CA ALA A 282 -18.17 12.87 37.76
C ALA A 282 -18.06 13.52 39.16
N HIS A 283 -17.86 12.71 40.20
CA HIS A 283 -17.79 13.16 41.60
C HIS A 283 -16.36 13.41 42.09
N VAL A 284 -15.34 13.21 41.24
CA VAL A 284 -13.94 13.41 41.62
C VAL A 284 -13.52 14.84 41.26
N HIS A 285 -12.85 15.51 42.19
CA HIS A 285 -12.38 16.88 41.97
C HIS A 285 -11.49 16.97 40.71
N PRO A 286 -11.74 17.94 39.78
CA PRO A 286 -11.04 18.02 38.49
C PRO A 286 -9.51 18.05 38.60
N GLY A 287 -8.97 18.66 39.65
CA GLY A 287 -7.52 18.69 39.90
C GLY A 287 -6.90 17.30 40.12
N ARG A 288 -7.59 16.40 40.83
CA ARG A 288 -7.13 15.02 41.05
C ARG A 288 -7.24 14.18 39.78
N VAL A 289 -8.33 14.35 39.03
CA VAL A 289 -8.50 13.72 37.72
C VAL A 289 -7.35 14.12 36.81
N SER A 290 -7.12 15.42 36.62
CA SER A 290 -6.03 15.92 35.77
C SER A 290 -4.66 15.36 36.19
N ALA A 291 -4.35 15.38 37.50
CA ALA A 291 -3.08 14.84 38.01
C ALA A 291 -2.88 13.35 37.69
N SER A 292 -3.89 12.51 37.92
CA SER A 292 -3.82 11.07 37.62
C SER A 292 -3.71 10.81 36.11
N PHE A 293 -4.49 11.53 35.29
CA PHE A 293 -4.46 11.36 33.84
C PHE A 293 -3.18 11.88 33.19
N ARG A 294 -2.38 12.74 33.84
CA ARG A 294 -1.03 13.07 33.33
C ARG A 294 -0.17 11.82 33.21
N ASN A 295 -0.20 10.93 34.22
CA ASN A 295 0.60 9.70 34.18
C ASN A 295 0.01 8.67 33.22
N LEU A 296 -1.32 8.52 33.21
CA LEU A 296 -2.00 7.62 32.27
C LEU A 296 -1.80 8.04 30.81
N GLN A 297 -1.77 9.34 30.53
CA GLN A 297 -1.55 9.83 29.17
C GLN A 297 -0.17 9.42 28.62
N ILE A 298 0.85 9.28 29.47
CA ILE A 298 2.16 8.79 29.02
C ILE A 298 2.03 7.37 28.49
N VAL A 299 1.25 6.53 29.17
CA VAL A 299 1.02 5.13 28.77
C VAL A 299 0.19 5.06 27.48
N SER A 300 -0.87 5.86 27.34
CA SER A 300 -1.65 5.89 26.10
C SER A 300 -0.87 6.46 24.92
N ALA A 301 -0.03 7.48 25.13
CA ALA A 301 0.86 8.01 24.10
C ALA A 301 1.90 6.98 23.67
N ALA A 302 2.43 6.20 24.61
CA ALA A 302 3.31 5.07 24.33
C ALA A 302 2.59 4.00 23.50
N ALA A 303 1.37 3.61 23.89
CA ALA A 303 0.56 2.64 23.15
C ALA A 303 0.21 3.15 21.73
N MET A 304 -0.09 4.43 21.58
CA MET A 304 -0.34 5.08 20.29
C MET A 304 0.92 5.07 19.42
N ALA A 305 2.09 5.38 19.97
CA ALA A 305 3.36 5.29 19.23
C ALA A 305 3.69 3.84 18.80
N PHE A 306 3.50 2.88 19.70
CA PHE A 306 3.71 1.46 19.36
C PHE A 306 2.78 1.02 18.21
N THR A 307 1.49 1.32 18.30
CA THR A 307 0.51 0.93 17.29
C THR A 307 0.63 1.73 15.99
N HIS A 308 1.14 2.97 16.06
CA HIS A 308 1.54 3.74 14.90
C HIS A 308 2.63 3.00 14.12
N GLY A 309 3.70 2.54 14.77
CA GLY A 309 4.72 1.76 14.10
C GLY A 309 4.28 0.39 13.59
N LEU A 310 3.35 -0.25 14.32
CA LEU A 310 2.69 -1.48 13.89
C LEU A 310 1.92 -1.31 12.58
N ASN A 311 1.44 -0.12 12.23
CA ASN A 311 0.68 0.10 10.98
C ASN A 311 1.52 0.74 9.87
N ASP A 312 2.33 1.75 10.21
CA ASP A 312 2.90 2.65 9.22
C ASP A 312 4.16 2.11 8.56
N ALA A 313 5.09 1.54 9.33
CA ALA A 313 6.29 0.92 8.77
C ALA A 313 5.93 -0.24 7.82
N GLN A 314 4.82 -0.93 8.09
CA GLN A 314 4.34 -2.03 7.26
C GLN A 314 3.97 -1.61 5.84
N LYS A 315 3.63 -0.34 5.60
CA LYS A 315 3.30 0.16 4.26
C LYS A 315 4.53 0.07 3.37
N SER A 316 5.65 0.62 3.83
CA SER A 316 6.93 0.59 3.13
C SER A 316 7.47 -0.85 3.00
N MET A 317 7.29 -1.68 4.03
CA MET A 317 7.60 -3.12 3.93
C MET A 317 6.81 -3.80 2.82
N GLY A 318 5.51 -3.49 2.70
CA GLY A 318 4.65 -4.04 1.66
C GLY A 318 5.06 -3.63 0.25
N ILE A 319 5.49 -2.38 0.07
CA ILE A 319 6.01 -1.89 -1.22
C ILE A 319 7.30 -2.59 -1.61
N ILE A 320 8.26 -2.70 -0.70
CA ILE A 320 9.51 -3.43 -0.97
C ILE A 320 9.20 -4.90 -1.27
N THR A 321 8.28 -5.51 -0.53
CA THR A 321 7.86 -6.89 -0.77
C THR A 321 7.20 -7.05 -2.14
N MET A 322 6.33 -6.12 -2.54
CA MET A 322 5.75 -6.08 -3.90
C MET A 322 6.84 -5.98 -4.98
N ALA A 323 7.86 -5.17 -4.75
CA ALA A 323 9.00 -5.04 -5.65
C ALA A 323 9.80 -6.36 -5.75
N LEU A 324 10.03 -7.04 -4.63
CA LEU A 324 10.73 -8.33 -4.62
C LEU A 324 9.93 -9.45 -5.29
N VAL A 325 8.59 -9.48 -5.09
CA VAL A 325 7.69 -10.45 -5.73
C VAL A 325 7.63 -10.19 -7.23
N SER A 326 7.41 -8.95 -7.65
CA SER A 326 7.34 -8.59 -9.08
C SER A 326 8.68 -8.81 -9.80
N ALA A 327 9.82 -8.65 -9.14
CA ALA A 327 11.14 -9.02 -9.66
C ALA A 327 11.46 -10.53 -9.57
N ARG A 328 10.51 -11.36 -9.11
CA ARG A 328 10.64 -12.82 -8.95
C ARG A 328 11.79 -13.27 -8.04
N MET A 329 12.22 -12.40 -7.12
CA MET A 329 13.25 -12.74 -6.14
C MET A 329 12.70 -13.59 -5.00
N ILE A 330 11.44 -13.35 -4.62
CA ILE A 330 10.70 -14.16 -3.64
C ILE A 330 9.44 -14.74 -4.28
N PRO A 331 9.09 -16.00 -3.96
CA PRO A 331 7.97 -16.69 -4.61
C PRO A 331 6.60 -16.28 -4.06
N GLU A 332 6.57 -15.79 -2.82
CA GLU A 332 5.37 -15.42 -2.06
C GLU A 332 5.62 -14.10 -1.35
N PRO A 333 4.57 -13.33 -1.01
CA PRO A 333 4.69 -12.03 -0.34
C PRO A 333 5.09 -12.16 1.14
N VAL A 334 6.10 -12.97 1.46
CA VAL A 334 6.68 -13.04 2.80
C VAL A 334 7.66 -11.89 2.96
N VAL A 335 7.47 -11.08 4.00
CA VAL A 335 8.33 -9.92 4.27
C VAL A 335 9.67 -10.40 4.85
N PRO A 336 10.81 -10.17 4.17
CA PRO A 336 12.11 -10.56 4.70
C PRO A 336 12.50 -9.75 5.94
N LEU A 337 13.26 -10.35 6.86
CA LEU A 337 13.68 -9.70 8.10
C LEU A 337 14.46 -8.40 7.85
N TRP A 338 15.32 -8.36 6.83
CA TRP A 338 16.08 -7.15 6.51
C TRP A 338 15.15 -5.99 6.11
N VAL A 339 14.03 -6.27 5.43
CA VAL A 339 13.02 -5.27 5.06
C VAL A 339 12.35 -4.73 6.32
N VAL A 340 11.98 -5.62 7.24
CA VAL A 340 11.39 -5.25 8.53
C VAL A 340 12.32 -4.32 9.29
N LEU A 341 13.59 -4.72 9.45
CA LEU A 341 14.59 -3.95 10.20
C LEU A 341 14.91 -2.61 9.52
N SER A 342 15.02 -2.58 8.19
CA SER A 342 15.31 -1.34 7.45
C SER A 342 14.18 -0.33 7.52
N CYS A 343 12.92 -0.78 7.37
CA CYS A 343 11.75 0.09 7.49
C CYS A 343 11.57 0.57 8.93
N ALA A 344 11.67 -0.34 9.91
CA ALA A 344 11.60 0.02 11.33
C ALA A 344 12.63 1.10 11.69
N ALA A 345 13.88 0.95 11.23
CA ALA A 345 14.94 1.95 11.42
C ALA A 345 14.63 3.27 10.71
N ALA A 346 14.22 3.23 9.43
CA ALA A 346 13.89 4.42 8.66
C ALA A 346 12.76 5.24 9.31
N MET A 347 11.67 4.58 9.71
CA MET A 347 10.56 5.23 10.41
C MET A 347 10.97 5.80 11.77
N ALA A 348 11.77 5.07 12.55
CA ALA A 348 12.27 5.56 13.84
C ALA A 348 13.19 6.79 13.68
N LEU A 349 14.09 6.77 12.70
CA LEU A 349 14.94 7.91 12.36
C LEU A 349 14.12 9.11 11.89
N GLY A 350 13.13 8.90 11.02
CA GLY A 350 12.19 9.94 10.62
C GLY A 350 11.47 10.55 11.82
N THR A 351 10.95 9.69 12.71
CA THR A 351 10.28 10.12 13.94
C THR A 351 11.19 10.98 14.82
N SER A 352 12.49 10.64 14.88
CA SER A 352 13.48 11.36 15.69
C SER A 352 13.73 12.81 15.23
N VAL A 353 13.56 13.08 13.93
CA VAL A 353 13.70 14.44 13.34
C VAL A 353 12.51 15.31 13.70
N GLY A 354 11.33 14.69 13.80
CA GLY A 354 10.08 15.31 14.21
C GLY A 354 9.37 16.10 13.10
N GLY A 355 8.09 16.41 13.35
CA GLY A 355 7.18 17.03 12.38
C GLY A 355 6.62 18.37 12.83
N TRP A 356 7.46 19.31 13.28
CA TRP A 356 7.01 20.51 14.01
C TRP A 356 5.92 21.35 13.34
N ARG A 357 5.94 21.43 12.00
CA ARG A 357 4.90 22.14 11.23
C ARG A 357 3.53 21.49 11.44
N ILE A 358 3.47 20.17 11.36
CA ILE A 358 2.23 19.38 11.52
C ILE A 358 1.83 19.30 13.00
N ILE A 359 2.79 19.10 13.91
CA ILE A 359 2.54 19.08 15.37
C ILE A 359 1.84 20.37 15.82
N LYS A 360 2.28 21.54 15.32
CA LYS A 360 1.63 22.83 15.62
C LYS A 360 0.18 22.89 15.12
N THR A 361 -0.10 22.33 13.94
CA THR A 361 -1.46 22.28 13.37
C THR A 361 -2.37 21.34 14.18
N MET A 362 -1.94 20.10 14.44
CA MET A 362 -2.74 19.09 15.15
C MET A 362 -2.98 19.43 16.64
N GLY A 363 -1.97 19.96 17.33
CA GLY A 363 -2.03 20.13 18.80
C GLY A 363 -2.85 21.31 19.31
N HIS A 364 -3.00 22.39 18.52
CA HIS A 364 -3.65 23.63 19.00
C HIS A 364 -4.87 24.07 18.19
N LYS A 365 -5.02 23.60 16.94
CA LYS A 365 -6.08 24.11 16.05
C LYS A 365 -7.39 23.33 16.16
N ILE A 366 -7.39 22.12 16.70
CA ILE A 366 -8.56 21.21 16.67
C ILE A 366 -9.41 21.33 17.94
N ILE A 367 -8.84 21.04 19.11
CA ILE A 367 -9.49 21.13 20.44
C ILE A 367 -8.44 21.58 21.46
N ARG A 368 -8.84 22.33 22.50
CA ARG A 368 -8.00 22.54 23.68
C ARG A 368 -7.98 21.26 24.52
N LEU A 369 -6.90 20.49 24.41
CA LEU A 369 -6.77 19.20 25.08
C LEU A 369 -6.31 19.37 26.53
N GLU A 370 -6.88 18.55 27.40
CA GLU A 370 -6.43 18.31 28.79
C GLU A 370 -5.91 16.86 28.83
N PRO A 371 -5.10 16.47 29.84
CA PRO A 371 -4.53 15.13 29.88
C PRO A 371 -5.55 13.99 29.74
N VAL A 372 -6.74 14.15 30.33
CA VAL A 372 -7.84 13.17 30.21
C VAL A 372 -8.35 13.02 28.77
N HIS A 373 -8.44 14.12 28.02
CA HIS A 373 -8.87 14.08 26.61
C HIS A 373 -7.80 13.43 25.74
N GLY A 374 -6.52 13.76 25.99
CA GLY A 374 -5.39 13.16 25.31
C GLY A 374 -5.35 11.65 25.54
N PHE A 375 -5.48 11.21 26.80
CA PHE A 375 -5.55 9.80 27.16
C PHE A 375 -6.68 9.07 26.42
N ALA A 376 -7.90 9.63 26.44
CA ALA A 376 -9.04 9.01 25.77
C ALA A 376 -8.80 8.90 24.25
N ALA A 377 -8.35 9.97 23.60
CA ALA A 377 -8.13 9.98 22.16
C ALA A 377 -7.03 9.01 21.72
N GLU A 378 -5.89 9.02 22.41
CA GLU A 378 -4.75 8.14 22.14
C GLU A 378 -5.10 6.66 22.39
N THR A 379 -5.81 6.36 23.48
CA THR A 379 -6.23 4.98 23.80
C THR A 379 -7.20 4.45 22.76
N SER A 380 -8.23 5.22 22.40
CA SER A 380 -9.17 4.84 21.35
C SER A 380 -8.47 4.62 20.00
N SER A 381 -7.52 5.50 19.67
CA SER A 381 -6.74 5.37 18.43
C SER A 381 -5.86 4.14 18.43
N ALA A 382 -5.15 3.89 19.54
CA ALA A 382 -4.30 2.73 19.69
C ALA A 382 -5.09 1.42 19.57
N ILE A 383 -6.29 1.34 20.15
CA ILE A 383 -7.17 0.18 20.01
C ILE A 383 -7.56 -0.03 18.54
N VAL A 384 -8.02 1.03 17.85
CA VAL A 384 -8.41 0.93 16.43
C VAL A 384 -7.23 0.51 15.56
N LEU A 385 -6.06 1.11 15.75
CA LEU A 385 -4.84 0.78 14.99
C LEU A 385 -4.35 -0.64 15.27
N PHE A 386 -4.39 -1.09 16.53
CA PHE A 386 -4.00 -2.44 16.87
C PHE A 386 -4.93 -3.47 16.22
N VAL A 387 -6.25 -3.29 16.35
CA VAL A 387 -7.25 -4.22 15.78
C VAL A 387 -7.15 -4.27 14.26
N THR A 388 -7.10 -3.12 13.60
CA THR A 388 -6.99 -3.06 12.14
C THR A 388 -5.67 -3.68 11.64
N SER A 389 -4.55 -3.42 12.32
CA SER A 389 -3.26 -4.02 11.96
C SER A 389 -3.23 -5.53 12.23
N HIS A 390 -3.93 -6.01 13.26
CA HIS A 390 -4.06 -7.44 13.56
C HIS A 390 -4.81 -8.19 12.47
N PHE A 391 -5.74 -7.54 11.77
CA PHE A 391 -6.42 -8.09 10.59
C PHE A 391 -5.73 -7.72 9.26
N GLY A 392 -4.52 -7.16 9.31
CA GLY A 392 -3.77 -6.77 8.13
C GLY A 392 -4.42 -5.65 7.31
N MET A 393 -5.29 -4.84 7.90
CA MET A 393 -5.98 -3.74 7.21
C MET A 393 -5.12 -2.46 7.25
N PRO A 394 -4.59 -1.98 6.11
CA PRO A 394 -3.90 -0.70 6.04
C PRO A 394 -4.89 0.44 6.33
N VAL A 395 -4.58 1.27 7.32
CA VAL A 395 -5.41 2.42 7.69
C VAL A 395 -4.58 3.71 7.76
N SER A 396 -5.26 4.84 7.93
CA SER A 396 -4.63 6.14 8.10
C SER A 396 -4.56 6.49 9.59
N THR A 397 -3.36 6.47 10.16
CA THR A 397 -3.12 6.87 11.55
C THR A 397 -3.59 8.31 11.80
N THR A 398 -3.28 9.22 10.88
CA THR A 398 -3.75 10.62 10.87
C THR A 398 -5.28 10.72 10.98
N HIS A 399 -6.02 9.87 10.26
CA HIS A 399 -7.47 9.93 10.31
C HIS A 399 -8.05 9.31 11.58
N VAL A 400 -7.47 8.19 12.04
CA VAL A 400 -7.90 7.53 13.26
C VAL A 400 -7.75 8.46 14.47
N ILE A 401 -6.57 9.08 14.65
CA ILE A 401 -6.34 10.00 15.76
C ILE A 401 -7.21 11.25 15.67
N SER A 402 -7.38 11.81 14.47
CA SER A 402 -8.26 12.96 14.27
C SER A 402 -9.72 12.62 14.58
N GLY A 403 -10.19 11.46 14.11
CA GLY A 403 -11.52 10.92 14.42
C GLY A 403 -11.73 10.74 15.91
N SER A 404 -10.77 10.13 16.62
CA SER A 404 -10.82 9.99 18.08
C SER A 404 -10.82 11.33 18.81
N ILE A 405 -10.03 12.31 18.37
CA ILE A 405 -10.06 13.67 18.94
C ILE A 405 -11.44 14.31 18.74
N PHE A 406 -12.04 14.19 17.55
CA PHE A 406 -13.39 14.70 17.28
C PHE A 406 -14.44 14.02 18.16
N GLY A 407 -14.34 12.69 18.35
CA GLY A 407 -15.23 11.92 19.21
C GLY A 407 -15.14 12.34 20.68
N VAL A 408 -13.92 12.42 21.21
CA VAL A 408 -13.64 12.91 22.58
C VAL A 408 -14.18 14.33 22.76
N GLY A 409 -13.95 15.23 21.80
CA GLY A 409 -14.49 16.59 21.83
C GLY A 409 -16.00 16.65 21.88
N SER A 410 -16.65 15.86 21.00
CA SER A 410 -18.10 15.81 20.86
C SER A 410 -18.79 15.29 22.13
N SER A 411 -18.12 14.45 22.91
CA SER A 411 -18.65 13.92 24.19
C SER A 411 -18.91 15.00 25.25
N LYS A 412 -18.15 16.10 25.23
CA LYS A 412 -18.42 17.26 26.11
C LYS A 412 -19.54 18.12 25.55
N ARG A 413 -19.42 18.52 24.28
CA ARG A 413 -20.40 19.28 23.51
C ARG A 413 -19.97 19.33 22.05
N LEU A 414 -20.94 19.30 21.13
CA LEU A 414 -20.66 19.37 19.68
C LEU A 414 -19.88 20.65 19.29
N SER A 415 -20.09 21.77 19.99
CA SER A 415 -19.39 23.04 19.74
C SER A 415 -17.95 23.08 20.26
N ALA A 416 -17.48 22.06 20.98
CA ALA A 416 -16.08 21.97 21.43
C ALA A 416 -15.13 21.61 20.27
N VAL A 417 -15.65 20.97 19.23
CA VAL A 417 -14.92 20.65 18.01
C VAL A 417 -15.00 21.83 17.03
N ARG A 418 -13.86 22.25 16.50
CA ARG A 418 -13.80 23.27 15.44
C ARG A 418 -14.10 22.64 14.09
N TRP A 419 -15.39 22.49 13.76
CA TRP A 419 -15.85 21.80 12.56
C TRP A 419 -15.31 22.35 11.24
N GLY A 420 -15.05 23.66 11.14
CA GLY A 420 -14.40 24.22 9.93
C GLY A 420 -12.99 23.67 9.68
N VAL A 421 -12.23 23.39 10.76
CA VAL A 421 -10.91 22.73 10.66
C VAL A 421 -11.10 21.25 10.29
N ALA A 422 -12.05 20.57 10.92
CA ALA A 422 -12.36 19.17 10.62
C ALA A 422 -12.76 18.97 9.14
N GLN A 423 -13.62 19.85 8.61
CA GLN A 423 -14.02 19.83 7.20
C GLN A 423 -12.82 20.07 6.28
N SER A 424 -11.96 21.03 6.60
CA SER A 424 -10.73 21.29 5.83
C SER A 424 -9.80 20.08 5.80
N MET A 425 -9.70 19.34 6.91
CA MET A 425 -8.92 18.10 6.99
C MET A 425 -9.54 16.99 6.12
N VAL A 426 -10.84 16.76 6.23
CA VAL A 426 -11.54 15.77 5.40
C VAL A 426 -11.38 16.07 3.90
N MET A 427 -11.46 17.35 3.50
CA MET A 427 -11.20 17.75 2.12
C MET A 427 -9.76 17.45 1.68
N ALA A 428 -8.77 17.72 2.53
CA ALA A 428 -7.39 17.37 2.25
C ALA A 428 -7.19 15.84 2.12
N TRP A 429 -7.92 15.06 2.90
CA TRP A 429 -7.89 13.59 2.85
C TRP A 429 -8.42 13.05 1.53
N VAL A 430 -9.59 13.54 1.10
CA VAL A 430 -10.19 13.17 -0.20
C VAL A 430 -9.30 13.59 -1.36
N LEU A 431 -8.71 14.78 -1.30
CA LEU A 431 -7.82 15.30 -2.36
C LEU A 431 -6.49 14.54 -2.45
N THR A 432 -6.02 13.95 -1.36
CA THR A 432 -4.69 13.32 -1.31
C THR A 432 -4.54 12.17 -2.29
N LEU A 433 -5.56 11.32 -2.43
CA LEU A 433 -5.52 10.17 -3.33
C LEU A 433 -5.38 10.57 -4.81
N PRO A 434 -6.28 11.40 -5.40
CA PRO A 434 -6.14 11.82 -6.79
C PRO A 434 -4.89 12.68 -7.03
N ALA A 435 -4.52 13.55 -6.08
CA ALA A 435 -3.35 14.40 -6.26
C ALA A 435 -2.04 13.60 -6.27
N ALA A 436 -1.86 12.66 -5.34
CA ALA A 436 -0.69 11.77 -5.36
C ALA A 436 -0.68 10.87 -6.60
N GLY A 437 -1.85 10.39 -7.04
CA GLY A 437 -1.98 9.62 -8.28
C GLY A 437 -1.57 10.40 -9.53
N LEU A 438 -1.96 11.67 -9.64
CA LEU A 438 -1.55 12.54 -10.74
C LEU A 438 -0.03 12.77 -10.73
N VAL A 439 0.56 13.04 -9.57
CA VAL A 439 2.02 13.21 -9.46
C VAL A 439 2.75 11.91 -9.82
N ALA A 440 2.22 10.76 -9.42
CA ALA A 440 2.80 9.46 -9.79
C ALA A 440 2.67 9.18 -11.30
N ALA A 441 1.55 9.52 -11.93
CA ALA A 441 1.38 9.39 -13.37
C ALA A 441 2.40 10.24 -14.15
N LEU A 442 2.57 11.51 -13.75
CA LEU A 442 3.59 12.40 -14.31
C LEU A 442 5.02 11.87 -14.06
N SER A 443 5.27 11.30 -12.88
CA SER A 443 6.56 10.69 -12.55
C SER A 443 6.84 9.49 -13.44
N TYR A 444 5.84 8.65 -13.70
CA TYR A 444 5.97 7.50 -14.60
C TYR A 444 6.32 7.95 -16.02
N GLU A 445 5.58 8.93 -16.58
CA GLU A 445 5.88 9.47 -17.90
C GLU A 445 7.30 10.05 -17.99
N LEU A 446 7.73 10.79 -16.96
CA LEU A 446 9.09 11.32 -16.91
C LEU A 446 10.14 10.21 -16.90
N LEU A 447 9.95 9.14 -16.12
CA LEU A 447 10.86 7.99 -16.11
C LEU A 447 10.91 7.31 -17.49
N MET A 448 9.77 7.20 -18.18
CA MET A 448 9.71 6.67 -19.56
C MET A 448 10.47 7.56 -20.54
N LEU A 449 10.31 8.89 -20.44
CA LEU A 449 10.98 9.88 -21.31
C LEU A 449 12.51 9.89 -21.13
N VAL A 450 12.99 9.71 -19.90
CA VAL A 450 14.44 9.60 -19.59
C VAL A 450 15.03 8.27 -20.10
N GLY A 451 14.22 7.41 -20.71
CA GLY A 451 14.65 6.15 -21.30
C GLY A 451 14.85 5.05 -20.27
N LEU A 452 14.24 5.18 -19.08
CA LEU A 452 14.28 4.13 -18.07
C LEU A 452 13.36 2.97 -18.40
N GLY A 453 12.29 3.18 -19.18
CA GLY A 453 11.38 2.11 -19.63
C GLY A 453 11.70 1.48 -20.98
N LYS A 454 12.88 1.76 -21.53
CA LYS A 454 13.39 1.12 -22.74
C LYS A 454 14.54 0.22 -22.44
#